data_AF-A0A967TYL5-F1
#
_entry.id   AF-A0A967TYL5-F1
#
_cell.length_a   1.000
_cell.length_b   1.000
_cell.length_c   1.000
_cell.angle_alpha   90.00
_cell.angle_beta   90.00
_cell.angle_gamma   90.00
#
_symmetry.space_group_name_H-M   'P 1'
#
loop_
_entity.id
_entity.type
_entity.pdbx_description
1 polymer ?
#
loop_
_entity_poly.entity_id
_entity_poly.type
_entity_poly.pdbx_seq_one_letter_code
_entity_poly.pdbx_strand_id
1 'polypeptide(L)' 'LQEGADIVMVKPALPYLDILQRVKDEFQVPTAAYNVSGEYAMIKAAAANGWLDEELV' A
#
# COMPACT_ATOMS: atom_id res chain seq x y z
N LEU A 1 14.35 13.36 -0.34
CA LEU A 1 14.21 14.28 0.82
C LEU A 1 14.90 15.62 0.62
N GLN A 2 16.03 15.69 -0.10
CA GLN A 2 16.73 16.95 -0.35
C GLN A 2 15.89 18.01 -1.06
N GLU A 3 14.87 17.60 -1.84
CA GLU A 3 13.89 18.49 -2.47
C GLU A 3 12.79 19.00 -1.51
N GLY A 4 12.84 18.66 -0.22
CA GLY A 4 11.94 19.20 0.80
C GLY A 4 10.61 18.48 0.99
N ALA A 5 10.47 17.23 0.52
CA ALA A 5 9.26 16.44 0.77
C ALA A 5 9.15 16.04 2.25
N ASP A 6 8.07 16.45 2.92
CA ASP A 6 7.80 16.13 4.33
C ASP A 6 7.40 14.66 4.54
N ILE A 7 6.75 14.07 3.52
CA ILE A 7 6.25 12.70 3.52
C ILE A 7 6.61 12.08 2.17
N VAL A 8 7.02 10.81 2.20
CA VAL A 8 7.24 10.00 0.99
C VAL A 8 6.18 8.92 0.89
N MET A 9 5.80 8.53 -0.32
CA MET A 9 4.77 7.52 -0.56
C MET A 9 5.30 6.40 -1.45
N VAL A 10 4.91 5.16 -1.13
CA VAL A 10 5.07 4.01 -2.03
C VAL A 10 3.71 3.66 -2.63
N LYS A 11 3.71 3.40 -3.94
CA LYS A 11 2.53 3.03 -4.73
C LYS A 11 2.99 2.11 -5.88
N PRO A 12 2.36 0.93 -6.08
CA PRO A 12 1.28 0.31 -5.29
C PRO A 12 1.72 -0.10 -3.88
N ALA A 13 0.78 -0.46 -3.00
CA ALA A 13 1.08 -0.74 -1.59
C ALA A 13 1.22 -2.24 -1.31
N LEU A 14 0.13 -3.01 -1.47
CA LEU A 14 0.08 -4.41 -1.03
C LEU A 14 1.20 -5.31 -1.61
N PRO A 15 1.57 -5.24 -2.90
CA PRO A 15 2.64 -6.08 -3.42
C PRO A 15 4.05 -5.51 -3.19
N TYR A 16 4.19 -4.34 -2.55
CA TYR A 16 5.47 -3.63 -2.34
C TYR A 16 5.73 -3.30 -0.87
N LEU A 17 5.24 -4.14 0.05
CA LEU A 17 5.47 -3.97 1.49
C LEU A 17 6.97 -4.03 1.87
N ASP A 18 7.78 -4.75 1.08
CA ASP A 18 9.24 -4.78 1.22
C ASP A 18 9.89 -3.43 0.92
N ILE A 19 9.40 -2.72 -0.11
CA ILE A 19 9.86 -1.37 -0.44
C ILE A 19 9.40 -0.38 0.62
N LEU A 20 8.17 -0.51 1.12
CA LEU A 20 7.68 0.29 2.25
C LEU A 20 8.57 0.12 3.48
N GLN A 21 8.96 -1.11 3.81
CA GLN A 21 9.88 -1.39 4.92
C GLN A 21 11.23 -0.71 4.69
N ARG A 22 11.84 -0.91 3.51
CA ARG A 22 13.14 -0.29 3.17
C ARG A 22 13.08 1.24 3.24
N VAL A 23 12.03 1.85 2.71
CA VAL A 23 11.83 3.30 2.75
C VAL A 23 11.70 3.78 4.19
N LYS A 24 10.95 3.06 5.03
CA LYS A 24 10.76 3.42 6.43
C LYS A 24 12.06 3.33 7.22
N ASP A 25 12.82 2.27 7.02
CA ASP A 25 14.08 2.01 7.73
C ASP A 25 15.18 2.97 7.29
N GLU A 26 15.29 3.25 6.00
CA GLU A 26 16.39 4.04 5.43
C GLU A 26 16.17 5.56 5.54
N PHE A 27 14.95 6.05 5.27
CA PHE A 27 14.69 7.49 5.25
C PHE A 27 14.13 8.03 6.56
N GLN A 28 13.59 7.18 7.43
CA GLN A 28 13.12 7.53 8.79
C GLN A 28 12.14 8.72 8.88
N VAL A 29 11.46 9.05 7.78
CA VAL A 29 10.41 10.07 7.70
C VAL A 29 9.02 9.43 7.80
N PRO A 30 7.93 10.21 7.90
CA PRO A 30 6.60 9.69 7.61
C PRO A 30 6.54 9.07 6.21
N THR A 31 6.00 7.86 6.15
CA THR A 31 5.88 7.08 4.91
C THR A 31 4.41 6.74 4.71
N ALA A 32 3.86 7.10 3.56
CA ALA A 32 2.51 6.77 3.15
C ALA A 32 2.49 5.57 2.21
N ALA A 33 1.39 4.83 2.22
CA ALA A 33 1.13 3.72 1.31
C ALA A 33 -0.19 4.00 0.57
N TYR A 34 -0.24 3.69 -0.72
CA TYR A 34 -1.48 3.84 -1.51
C TYR A 34 -2.02 2.48 -1.94
N ASN A 35 -3.14 2.07 -1.35
CA ASN A 35 -3.93 0.92 -1.80
C ASN A 35 -4.58 1.28 -3.15
N VAL A 36 -4.02 0.76 -4.25
CA VAL A 36 -4.41 1.20 -5.60
C VAL A 36 -5.76 0.62 -6.01
N SER A 37 -6.37 1.21 -7.03
CA SER A 37 -7.66 0.75 -7.55
C SER A 37 -7.66 -0.73 -7.95
N GLY A 38 -6.54 -1.25 -8.47
CA GLY A 38 -6.40 -2.67 -8.78
C GLY A 38 -6.45 -3.57 -7.54
N GLU A 39 -5.78 -3.17 -6.46
CA GLU A 39 -5.80 -3.87 -5.17
C GLU A 39 -7.22 -3.92 -4.59
N TYR A 40 -7.90 -2.76 -4.55
CA TYR A 40 -9.31 -2.68 -4.16
C TYR A 40 -10.22 -3.54 -5.05
N ALA A 41 -10.07 -3.45 -6.37
CA ALA A 41 -10.90 -4.22 -7.32
C ALA A 41 -10.70 -5.73 -7.18
N MET A 42 -9.48 -6.19 -6.88
CA MET A 42 -9.21 -7.61 -6.62
C MET A 42 -9.99 -8.11 -5.40
N ILE A 43 -9.98 -7.37 -4.28
CA ILE A 43 -10.75 -7.72 -3.08
C ILE A 43 -12.25 -7.72 -3.37
N LYS A 44 -12.76 -6.64 -4.00
CA LYS A 44 -14.18 -6.56 -4.37
C LYS A 44 -14.63 -7.70 -5.28
N ALA A 45 -13.83 -8.07 -6.26
CA ALA A 45 -14.15 -9.16 -7.18
C ALA A 45 -14.16 -10.52 -6.44
N ALA A 46 -13.18 -10.79 -5.58
CA ALA A 46 -13.12 -12.03 -4.81
C ALA A 46 -14.28 -12.16 -3.82
N ALA A 47 -14.62 -11.07 -3.12
CA ALA A 47 -15.78 -11.01 -2.22
C ALA A 47 -17.10 -11.24 -2.98
N ALA A 48 -17.28 -10.60 -4.15
CA ALA A 48 -18.46 -10.78 -4.98
C ALA A 48 -18.66 -12.22 -5.48
N ASN A 49 -17.58 -13.01 -5.60
CA ASN A 49 -17.65 -14.43 -5.94
C ASN A 49 -17.75 -15.36 -4.70
N GLY A 50 -17.80 -14.79 -3.49
CA GLY A 50 -17.85 -15.55 -2.23
C GLY A 50 -16.56 -16.29 -1.91
N TRP A 51 -15.42 -15.87 -2.47
CA TRP A 51 -14.12 -16.52 -2.24
C TRP A 51 -13.42 -16.04 -0.96
N LEU A 52 -13.78 -14.84 -0.49
CA LEU A 52 -13.28 -14.27 0.76
C LEU A 52 -14.35 -13.39 1.43
N ASP A 53 -14.17 -13.14 2.72
CA ASP A 53 -14.92 -12.14 3.47
C ASP A 53 -14.22 -10.79 3.32
N GLU A 54 -14.92 -9.79 2.78
CA GLU A 54 -14.36 -8.47 2.52
C GLU A 54 -13.99 -7.73 3.82
N GLU A 55 -14.73 -7.92 4.91
CA GLU A 55 -14.47 -7.17 6.16
C GLU A 55 -13.23 -7.65 6.91
N LEU A 56 -12.73 -8.84 6.57
CA LEU A 56 -11.55 -9.46 7.18
C LEU A 56 -10.24 -9.13 6.44
N VAL A 57 -10.31 -8.48 5.27
CA VAL A 57 -9.17 -8.23 4.38
C VAL A 57 -8.94 -6.75 4.19
#